data_AF-A0AAD6SCQ0-F1
#
_entry.id   AF-A0AAD6SCQ0-F1
#
_cell.length_a   1.000
_cell.length_b   1.000
_cell.length_c   1.000
_cell.angle_alpha   90.00
_cell.angle_beta   90.00
_cell.angle_gamma   90.00
#
_symmetry.space_group_name_H-M   'P 1'
#
loop_
_entity.id
_entity.type
_entity.pdbx_description
1 polymer ?
#
loop_
_entity_poly.entity_id
_entity_poly.type
_entity_poly.pdbx_seq_one_letter_code
_entity_poly.pdbx_strand_id
1 'polypeptide(L)'
;MTYCTQIRPFQCLYLHYYTSLKNWTDCCDVLRCNPSFQVNHEERFDCVLINIDDVLLTFGRLIFLFQCRLPSGRTEDITLVRLFKKSSWRPKTPWKNCRIVEDSRTLFWLPRYLVRGAHMVNCFGCSKADRASYFDDVADNDWFLRAGN
;
A
#
# COMPACT_ATOMS: atom_id res chain seq x y z
N MET A 1 -31.25 -6.90 21.45
CA MET A 1 -30.42 -5.74 21.06
C MET A 1 -29.68 -6.11 19.79
N THR A 2 -30.10 -5.56 18.66
CA THR A 2 -29.46 -5.80 17.36
C THR A 2 -28.30 -4.83 17.24
N TYR A 3 -27.08 -5.30 17.44
CA TYR A 3 -25.89 -4.45 17.27
C TYR A 3 -25.73 -4.12 15.78
N CYS A 4 -25.96 -2.86 15.41
CA CYS A 4 -25.80 -2.41 14.04
C CYS A 4 -24.34 -2.00 13.81
N THR A 5 -23.55 -2.89 13.22
CA THR A 5 -22.22 -2.56 12.72
C THR A 5 -22.39 -1.79 11.41
N GLN A 6 -22.04 -0.51 11.40
CA GLN A 6 -22.03 0.30 10.19
C GLN A 6 -20.63 0.24 9.56
N ILE A 7 -20.56 -0.11 8.28
CA ILE A 7 -19.31 -0.16 7.51
C ILE A 7 -19.40 0.88 6.40
N ARG A 8 -18.44 1.79 6.36
CA ARG A 8 -18.34 2.85 5.34
C ARG A 8 -17.04 2.69 4.56
N PRO A 9 -17.08 2.34 3.25
CA PRO A 9 -15.88 2.33 2.43
C PRO A 9 -15.39 3.75 2.17
N PHE A 10 -14.08 3.91 2.02
CA PHE A 10 -13.43 5.11 1.53
C PHE A 10 -12.23 4.73 0.65
N GLN A 11 -11.58 5.70 0.00
CA GLN A 11 -10.61 5.41 -1.08
C GLN A 11 -9.24 6.07 -0.89
N CYS A 12 -9.10 6.92 0.14
CA CYS A 12 -7.89 7.70 0.37
C CYS A 12 -7.54 7.69 1.86
N LEU A 13 -6.27 7.45 2.16
CA LEU A 13 -5.69 7.47 3.50
C LEU A 13 -4.53 8.47 3.54
N TYR A 14 -4.54 9.36 4.52
CA TYR A 14 -3.43 10.26 4.82
C TYR A 14 -2.60 9.64 5.94
N LEU A 15 -1.41 9.15 5.61
CA LEU A 15 -0.54 8.46 6.54
C LEU A 15 0.59 9.40 6.98
N HIS A 16 0.51 9.90 8.22
CA HIS A 16 1.56 10.72 8.83
C HIS A 16 2.60 9.81 9.48
N TYR A 17 3.88 9.96 9.13
CA TYR A 17 4.90 8.97 9.53
C TYR A 17 6.14 9.52 10.24
N TYR A 18 6.49 10.81 10.10
CA TYR A 18 7.45 11.48 10.97
C TYR A 18 7.36 12.99 10.84
N THR A 19 7.72 13.70 11.90
CA THR A 19 8.01 15.14 11.84
C THR A 19 9.50 15.31 11.57
N SER A 20 9.85 15.93 10.45
CA SER A 20 11.26 16.13 10.10
C SER A 20 11.92 17.11 11.05
N LEU A 21 13.04 16.73 11.66
CA LEU A 21 13.79 17.61 12.59
C LEU A 21 14.46 18.80 11.88
N LYS A 22 14.60 18.74 10.55
CA LYS A 22 15.27 19.79 9.77
C LYS A 22 14.38 21.01 9.56
N ASN A 23 13.09 20.78 9.29
CA ASN A 23 12.13 21.81 8.91
C ASN A 23 10.86 21.80 9.78
N TRP A 24 10.76 20.88 10.75
CA TRP A 24 9.64 20.71 11.67
C TRP A 24 8.29 20.50 10.99
N THR A 25 8.30 19.99 9.76
CA THR A 25 7.08 19.67 9.02
C THR A 25 6.75 18.19 9.16
N ASP A 26 5.46 17.89 9.32
CA ASP A 26 4.96 16.53 9.25
C ASP A 26 5.03 16.01 7.83
N CYS A 27 5.72 14.89 7.64
CA CYS A 27 5.71 14.16 6.39
C CYS A 27 4.50 13.22 6.38
N CYS A 28 3.76 13.25 5.27
CA CYS A 28 2.56 12.48 5.05
C CYS A 28 2.60 11.81 3.68
N ASP A 29 2.24 10.53 3.61
CA ASP A 29 1.98 9.83 2.37
C ASP A 29 0.47 9.83 2.09
N VAL A 30 0.08 10.17 0.86
CA VAL A 30 -1.32 10.09 0.41
C VAL A 30 -1.52 8.78 -0.33
N LEU A 31 -2.15 7.82 0.33
CA LEU A 31 -2.35 6.46 -0.16
C LEU A 31 -3.77 6.27 -0.70
N ARG A 32 -3.91 5.60 -1.84
CA ARG A 32 -5.19 5.39 -2.52
C ARG A 32 -5.45 3.93 -2.87
N CYS A 33 -6.71 3.54 -2.82
CA CYS A 33 -7.20 2.22 -3.26
C CYS A 33 -8.44 2.37 -4.15
N ASN A 34 -8.28 3.06 -5.26
CA ASN A 34 -9.37 3.46 -6.13
C ASN A 34 -9.44 2.54 -7.36
N PRO A 35 -10.49 1.71 -7.51
CA PRO A 35 -10.60 0.79 -8.65
C PRO A 35 -10.83 1.52 -9.99
N SER A 36 -11.25 2.79 -9.97
CA SER A 36 -11.40 3.63 -11.16
C SER A 36 -10.86 5.02 -10.84
N PHE A 37 -9.54 5.19 -10.96
CA PHE A 37 -8.84 6.41 -10.56
C PHE A 37 -8.75 7.44 -11.69
N GLN A 38 -8.43 7.00 -12.91
CA GLN A 38 -8.26 7.87 -14.07
C GLN A 38 -9.50 7.90 -14.96
N VAL A 39 -9.52 8.84 -15.93
CA VAL A 39 -10.58 8.97 -16.96
C VAL A 39 -10.78 7.65 -17.72
N ASN A 40 -9.70 6.89 -17.93
CA ASN A 40 -9.73 5.60 -18.62
C ASN A 40 -10.12 4.41 -17.71
N HIS A 41 -10.63 4.67 -16.50
CA HIS A 41 -10.98 3.64 -15.51
C HIS A 41 -9.80 2.76 -15.05
N GLU A 42 -8.58 3.28 -15.12
CA GLU A 42 -7.41 2.57 -14.61
C GLU A 42 -7.47 2.47 -13.08
N GLU A 43 -7.16 1.27 -12.57
CA GLU A 43 -7.09 1.00 -11.14
C GLU A 43 -5.84 1.61 -10.51
N ARG A 44 -5.99 2.16 -9.30
CA ARG A 44 -4.88 2.65 -8.49
C ARG A 44 -4.94 2.06 -7.09
N PHE A 45 -4.04 1.13 -6.85
CA PHE A 45 -3.83 0.50 -5.55
C PHE A 45 -2.39 0.76 -5.10
N ASP A 46 -2.23 1.78 -4.27
CA ASP A 46 -0.91 2.17 -3.75
C ASP A 46 -0.35 1.06 -2.85
N CYS A 47 0.97 0.92 -2.82
CA CYS A 47 1.64 -0.08 -1.97
C CYS A 47 2.13 0.56 -0.67
N VAL A 48 2.28 -0.24 0.37
CA VAL A 48 2.58 0.17 1.73
C VAL A 48 3.65 -0.70 2.36
N LEU A 49 4.49 -0.08 3.19
CA LEU A 49 5.38 -0.73 4.15
C LEU A 49 4.62 -0.94 5.46
N ILE A 50 4.67 -2.17 5.98
CA ILE A 50 3.93 -2.60 7.17
C ILE A 50 4.94 -2.89 8.29
N ASN A 51 4.68 -2.32 9.46
CA ASN A 51 5.40 -2.65 10.68
C ASN A 51 4.87 -3.97 11.24
N ILE A 52 5.59 -5.03 10.94
CA ILE A 52 5.44 -6.33 11.58
C ILE A 52 6.69 -6.50 12.43
N ASP A 53 6.60 -7.14 13.60
CA ASP A 53 7.71 -7.40 14.54
C ASP A 53 8.85 -8.28 13.96
N ASP A 54 8.92 -8.41 12.64
CA ASP A 54 9.83 -9.25 11.90
C ASP A 54 11.09 -8.48 11.46
N VAL A 55 12.21 -9.19 11.36
CA VAL A 55 13.53 -8.62 10.99
C VAL A 55 13.55 -8.11 9.54
N LEU A 56 12.57 -8.51 8.74
CA LEU A 56 12.44 -8.15 7.33
C LEU A 56 11.29 -7.15 7.09
N LEU A 57 11.57 -6.11 6.31
CA LEU A 57 10.57 -5.15 5.85
C LEU A 57 9.46 -5.89 5.08
N THR A 58 8.22 -5.77 5.57
CA THR A 58 7.05 -6.37 4.91
C THR A 58 6.30 -5.33 4.11
N PHE A 59 6.03 -5.65 2.84
CA PHE A 59 5.29 -4.78 1.94
C PHE A 59 3.96 -5.41 1.55
N GLY A 60 3.00 -4.57 1.15
CA GLY A 60 1.74 -5.03 0.57
C GLY A 60 1.08 -3.97 -0.30
N ARG A 61 0.08 -4.38 -1.07
CA ARG A 61 -0.77 -3.50 -1.88
C ARG A 61 -2.05 -3.19 -1.13
N LEU A 62 -2.41 -1.92 -1.03
CA LEU A 62 -3.63 -1.46 -0.38
C LEU A 62 -4.83 -1.69 -1.32
N ILE A 63 -5.67 -2.68 -1.00
CA ILE A 63 -6.79 -3.10 -1.85
C ILE A 63 -8.07 -2.37 -1.49
N PHE A 64 -8.31 -2.15 -0.19
CA PHE A 64 -9.55 -1.56 0.27
C PHE A 64 -9.37 -0.82 1.60
N LEU A 65 -10.17 0.23 1.79
CA LEU A 65 -10.23 1.00 3.02
C LEU A 65 -11.69 1.09 3.47
N PHE A 66 -11.94 0.82 4.74
CA PHE A 66 -13.28 0.91 5.29
C PHE A 66 -13.25 1.27 6.76
N GLN A 67 -14.24 2.07 7.15
CA GLN A 67 -14.44 2.53 8.50
C GLN A 67 -15.56 1.70 9.14
N CYS A 68 -15.28 1.12 10.29
CA CYS A 68 -16.20 0.28 11.04
C CYS A 68 -16.65 0.99 12.30
N ARG A 69 -17.97 1.14 12.49
CA ARG A 69 -18.56 1.52 13.77
C ARG A 69 -18.86 0.27 14.58
N LEU A 70 -18.14 0.10 15.68
CA LEU A 70 -18.25 -1.04 16.58
C LEU A 70 -19.49 -0.91 17.49
N PRO A 71 -20.01 -2.05 18.01
CA PRO A 71 -21.08 -2.06 19.00
C PRO A 71 -20.83 -1.18 20.24
N SER A 72 -19.56 -1.00 20.60
CA SER A 72 -19.15 -0.13 21.70
C SER A 72 -19.27 1.37 21.41
N GLY A 73 -19.73 1.75 20.20
CA GLY A 73 -19.78 3.13 19.73
C GLY A 73 -18.45 3.67 19.18
N ARG A 74 -17.35 2.89 19.30
CA ARG A 74 -16.04 3.24 18.74
C ARG A 74 -16.06 3.13 17.21
N THR A 75 -15.33 4.02 16.56
CA THR A 75 -15.11 3.97 15.12
C THR A 75 -13.65 3.64 14.87
N GLU A 76 -13.39 2.62 14.05
CA GLU A 76 -12.03 2.19 13.71
C GLU A 76 -11.91 2.07 12.20
N ASP A 77 -10.82 2.62 11.66
CA ASP A 77 -10.47 2.44 10.26
C ASP A 77 -9.71 1.13 10.10
N ILE A 78 -10.05 0.39 9.04
CA ILE A 78 -9.46 -0.90 8.73
C ILE A 78 -9.01 -0.87 7.26
N THR A 79 -7.83 -1.43 7.03
CA THR A 79 -7.24 -1.57 5.69
C THR A 79 -7.25 -3.04 5.29
N LEU A 80 -7.57 -3.32 4.04
CA LEU A 80 -7.38 -4.61 3.41
C LEU A 80 -6.11 -4.54 2.56
N VAL A 81 -5.09 -5.29 2.96
CA VAL A 81 -3.77 -5.25 2.33
C VAL A 81 -3.43 -6.63 1.78
N ARG A 82 -3.06 -6.68 0.50
CA ARG A 82 -2.51 -7.88 -0.12
C ARG A 82 -1.01 -7.90 0.06
N LEU A 83 -0.51 -8.84 0.85
CA LEU A 83 0.91 -8.93 1.13
C LEU A 83 1.71 -9.38 -0.09
N PHE A 84 2.95 -8.92 -0.12
CA PHE A 84 3.95 -9.36 -1.06
C PHE A 84 4.79 -10.50 -0.49
N LYS A 85 5.15 -11.47 -1.34
CA LYS A 85 6.15 -12.50 -1.06
C LYS A 85 7.27 -12.42 -2.08
N LYS A 86 8.45 -12.96 -1.77
CA LYS A 86 9.54 -13.04 -2.74
C LYS A 86 9.12 -13.87 -3.97
N SER A 87 9.35 -13.33 -5.16
CA SER A 87 9.11 -14.04 -6.41
C SER A 87 10.18 -15.11 -6.66
N SER A 88 9.78 -16.22 -7.29
CA SER A 88 10.71 -17.19 -7.86
C SER A 88 11.19 -16.82 -9.26
N TRP A 89 10.49 -15.89 -9.93
CA TRP A 89 10.84 -15.40 -11.26
C TRP A 89 12.07 -14.48 -11.19
N ARG A 90 12.87 -14.47 -12.26
CA ARG A 90 14.06 -13.62 -12.38
C ARG A 90 14.11 -12.95 -13.75
N PRO A 91 14.50 -11.67 -13.84
CA PRO A 91 14.73 -11.00 -15.09
C PRO A 91 15.95 -11.59 -15.80
N LYS A 92 15.97 -11.42 -17.12
CA LYS A 92 17.13 -11.78 -17.95
C LYS A 92 18.38 -11.00 -17.55
N THR A 93 18.20 -9.73 -17.17
CA THR A 93 19.28 -8.84 -16.73
C THR A 93 19.07 -8.47 -15.27
N PRO A 94 19.65 -9.22 -14.31
CA PRO A 94 19.59 -8.87 -12.90
C PRO A 94 20.53 -7.71 -12.58
N TRP A 95 20.13 -6.84 -11.65
CA TRP A 95 20.99 -5.82 -11.04
C TRP A 95 21.16 -6.06 -9.55
N LYS A 96 22.18 -5.43 -8.95
CA LYS A 96 22.45 -5.55 -7.52
C LYS A 96 21.23 -5.06 -6.73
N ASN A 97 20.81 -5.83 -5.72
CA ASN A 97 19.64 -5.56 -4.90
C ASN A 97 18.29 -5.55 -5.63
N CYS A 98 18.20 -6.12 -6.85
CA CYS A 98 16.94 -6.35 -7.53
C CYS A 98 16.01 -7.24 -6.67
N ARG A 99 15.02 -6.62 -6.02
CA ARG A 99 14.01 -7.31 -5.21
C ARG A 99 12.73 -7.41 -6.01
N ILE A 100 12.29 -8.64 -6.22
CA ILE A 100 11.09 -8.95 -6.98
C ILE A 100 10.11 -9.63 -6.05
N VAL A 101 8.91 -9.09 -6.03
CA VAL A 101 7.85 -9.55 -5.18
C VAL A 101 6.64 -9.95 -5.98
N GLU A 102 5.87 -10.89 -5.44
CA GLU A 102 4.59 -11.32 -5.99
C GLU A 102 3.47 -11.19 -4.96
N ASP A 103 2.26 -11.00 -5.47
CA ASP A 103 1.04 -11.06 -4.66
C ASP A 103 0.93 -12.40 -3.91
N SER A 104 0.58 -12.30 -2.64
CA SER A 104 0.37 -13.43 -1.74
C SER A 104 -1.01 -13.35 -1.10
N ARG A 105 -1.10 -13.71 0.18
CA ARG A 105 -2.33 -13.63 0.98
C ARG A 105 -2.80 -12.19 1.19
N THR A 106 -4.11 -12.02 1.30
CA THR A 106 -4.75 -10.75 1.66
C THR A 106 -5.16 -10.80 3.12
N LEU A 107 -4.84 -9.75 3.89
CA LEU A 107 -5.09 -9.65 5.32
C LEU A 107 -5.64 -8.27 5.69
N PHE A 108 -6.33 -8.21 6.82
CA PHE A 108 -6.75 -6.94 7.41
C PHE A 108 -5.66 -6.39 8.32
N TRP A 109 -5.42 -5.08 8.21
CA TRP A 109 -4.47 -4.36 9.03
C TRP A 109 -5.10 -3.07 9.56
N LEU A 110 -4.79 -2.71 10.80
CA LEU A 110 -5.11 -1.37 11.28
C LEU A 110 -4.13 -0.37 10.65
N PRO A 111 -4.59 0.83 10.23
CA PRO A 111 -3.74 1.85 9.62
C PRO A 111 -2.50 2.20 10.44
N ARG A 112 -2.55 2.08 11.77
CA ARG A 112 -1.41 2.32 12.69
C ARG A 112 -0.22 1.39 12.47
N TYR A 113 -0.39 0.27 11.79
CA TYR A 113 0.71 -0.63 11.42
C TYR A 113 1.32 -0.28 10.06
N LEU A 114 0.73 0.65 9.31
CA LEU A 114 1.31 1.15 8.08
C LEU A 114 2.37 2.20 8.43
N VAL A 115 3.58 2.01 7.90
CA VAL A 115 4.72 2.90 8.18
C VAL A 115 4.79 4.00 7.13
N ARG A 116 4.78 3.61 5.85
CA ARG A 116 4.90 4.50 4.68
C ARG A 116 4.28 3.85 3.46
N GLY A 117 4.08 4.64 2.40
CA GLY A 117 3.90 4.08 1.07
C GLY A 117 5.17 3.36 0.58
N ALA A 118 5.03 2.53 -0.44
CA ALA A 118 6.13 1.91 -1.17
C ALA A 118 5.88 1.93 -2.68
N HIS A 119 6.92 2.21 -3.46
CA HIS A 119 6.84 2.33 -4.91
C HIS A 119 7.22 0.98 -5.52
N MET A 120 6.28 0.42 -6.27
CA MET A 120 6.40 -0.90 -6.89
C MET A 120 6.17 -0.76 -8.38
N VAL A 121 7.05 -1.33 -9.19
CA VAL A 121 7.00 -1.23 -10.67
C VAL A 121 6.70 -2.61 -11.25
N ASN A 122 5.75 -2.71 -12.17
CA ASN A 122 5.41 -4.00 -12.78
C ASN A 122 6.60 -4.62 -13.52
N CYS A 123 6.74 -5.94 -13.41
CA CYS A 123 7.82 -6.66 -14.09
C CYS A 123 7.52 -6.86 -15.58
N PHE A 124 8.16 -6.05 -16.44
CA PHE A 124 8.06 -6.21 -17.88
C PHE A 124 8.60 -7.58 -18.36
N GLY A 125 7.85 -8.24 -19.24
CA GLY A 125 8.25 -9.54 -19.82
C GLY A 125 8.07 -10.74 -18.89
N CYS A 126 7.48 -10.56 -17.71
CA CYS A 126 7.01 -11.68 -16.89
C CYS A 126 5.64 -12.13 -17.42
N SER A 127 5.43 -13.42 -17.69
CA SER A 127 4.07 -13.93 -18.02
C SER A 127 3.09 -13.81 -16.85
N LYS A 128 3.61 -13.53 -15.65
CA LYS A 128 2.87 -13.15 -14.45
C LYS A 128 2.96 -11.64 -14.18
N ALA A 129 3.13 -10.79 -15.19
CA ALA A 129 3.33 -9.33 -15.03
C ALA A 129 2.29 -8.69 -14.10
N ASP A 130 1.03 -9.17 -14.14
CA ASP A 130 -0.06 -8.70 -13.27
C ASP A 130 0.13 -9.06 -11.78
N ARG A 131 1.10 -9.91 -11.46
CA ARG A 131 1.36 -10.43 -10.11
C ARG A 131 2.77 -10.21 -9.64
N ALA A 132 3.70 -9.74 -10.47
CA ALA A 132 5.10 -9.57 -10.11
C ALA A 132 5.55 -8.11 -10.26
N SER A 133 6.17 -7.56 -9.21
CA SER A 133 6.64 -6.18 -9.18
C SER A 133 8.07 -6.09 -8.67
N TYR A 134 8.85 -5.17 -9.24
CA TYR A 134 10.11 -4.70 -8.68
C TYR A 134 9.81 -3.76 -7.52
N PHE A 135 10.51 -3.96 -6.41
CA PHE A 135 10.61 -2.95 -5.37
C PHE A 135 11.59 -1.88 -5.83
N ASP A 136 11.12 -0.63 -5.84
CA ASP A 136 11.92 0.53 -6.23
C ASP A 136 12.39 1.30 -4.99
N ASP A 137 11.49 2.00 -4.30
CA ASP A 137 11.81 2.75 -3.08
C ASP A 137 10.57 2.98 -2.18
N VAL A 138 10.76 3.63 -1.03
CA VAL A 138 9.74 4.07 -0.06
C VAL A 138 9.65 5.60 0.07
N ALA A 139 10.51 6.36 -0.61
CA ALA A 139 10.63 7.81 -0.42
C ALA A 139 9.68 8.66 -1.28
N ASP A 140 9.21 8.17 -2.43
CA ASP A 140 8.51 9.00 -3.44
C ASP A 140 7.29 8.30 -4.07
N ASN A 141 6.30 7.92 -3.26
CA ASN A 141 5.05 7.34 -3.77
C ASN A 141 4.09 8.38 -4.36
N ASP A 142 4.40 9.65 -4.25
CA ASP A 142 3.67 10.75 -4.84
C ASP A 142 4.39 11.28 -6.09
N TRP A 143 5.44 10.60 -6.60
CA TRP A 143 6.14 11.06 -7.80
C TRP A 143 5.18 11.23 -8.98
N PHE A 144 4.12 10.42 -9.06
CA PHE A 144 3.06 10.56 -10.08
C PHE A 144 2.25 11.86 -9.94
N LEU A 145 2.12 12.41 -8.73
CA LEU A 145 1.50 13.73 -8.51
C LEU A 145 2.44 14.87 -8.95
N ARG A 146 3.74 14.64 -8.93
CA ARG A 146 4.77 15.64 -9.27
C ARG A 146 5.14 15.63 -10.76
N ALA A 147 5.08 14.47 -11.41
CA ALA A 147 5.47 14.31 -12.80
C ALA A 147 4.45 14.85 -13.81
N GLY A 148 3.24 15.22 -13.35
CA GLY A 148 2.15 15.63 -14.21
C GLY A 148 1.58 14.45 -14.98
N ASN A 149 0.28 14.20 -14.82
CA ASN A 149 -0.45 13.34 -15.75
C ASN A 149 -0.63 14.05 -17.09
#